data_AF-A0A7Y5DZT8-F1
#
_entry.id   AF-A0A7Y5DZT8-F1
#
_cell.length_a   1.000
_cell.length_b   1.000
_cell.length_c   1.000
_cell.angle_alpha   90.00
_cell.angle_beta   90.00
_cell.angle_gamma   90.00
#
_symmetry.space_group_name_H-M   'P 1'
#
loop_
_entity.id
_entity.type
_entity.pdbx_description
1 polymer ?
#
loop_
_entity_poly.entity_id
_entity_poly.type
_entity_poly.pdbx_seq_one_letter_code
_entity_poly.pdbx_strand_id
1 'polypeptide(L)'
;MSKSAPESVRELVVRAKVRLPDGTRAAFVLVPPGPFVMGLDDAGDESPAHTRMLPAYLIGETAVTNAQYLAFCAATGHPLPDPPPWGYADDVPVVSVSVADANAYCAWSGTRLPTEVEWEKAARGTDGRLYPWGDEEPQDASANDLCVTYTHPVWGTSAQATAAPVSYETQDVSPFGARQMVGNTAEWVADGYDPRAYERADRGLSPSSDGTMHVYRGTNHQGPARFARVTCRLRAEPTTRSSAIGFRVVVDGAAVASRDPRIALEVPCAVVRGPRLPVARLADLEAMMRSGEGVSLPLALAKALTHEHPDLLPARFLLGRAYLGAGQVDLAMATFRALVERAPHNPVLAQQAAKVLHDAGYADRALELVGSGGDDALVTLNEAILCWATGRFRDCVRLADVLVARGERGPTRLIRGLARLECLALEGALEDIEAHLVESPSDTAASNMRGDILREMRRHVEAEHVYQETLRAIDEALESSPDDAELHSRRAYTLLALDRLDAAEASAKKADSIEPAEVLTLRSLGRVALAKGDAALAVDLFARARAGDEKRMELAFDHAAALVAAGHAEEARPILAMTIAASARLARAARTTPSLAPLAP
;
A
#
# COMPACT_ATOMS: atom_id res chain seq x y z
N MET A 1 -8.73 -28.56 0.16
CA MET A 1 -10.11 -28.64 -0.34
C MET A 1 -10.97 -27.68 0.47
N SER A 2 -11.22 -26.47 -0.06
CA SER A 2 -12.08 -25.44 0.56
C SER A 2 -13.45 -26.03 0.94
N LYS A 3 -13.84 -25.88 2.21
CA LYS A 3 -15.20 -26.22 2.68
C LYS A 3 -16.18 -25.24 2.04
N SER A 4 -16.75 -25.63 0.91
CA SER A 4 -17.88 -24.93 0.31
C SER A 4 -19.00 -24.80 1.35
N ALA A 5 -19.58 -23.60 1.47
CA ALA A 5 -20.77 -23.39 2.28
C ALA A 5 -21.85 -24.42 1.88
N PRO A 6 -22.64 -24.95 2.84
CA PRO A 6 -23.76 -25.84 2.54
C PRO A 6 -24.66 -25.23 1.46
N GLU A 7 -25.18 -26.06 0.55
CA GLU A 7 -26.00 -25.63 -0.59
C GLU A 7 -27.21 -24.77 -0.16
N SER A 8 -27.75 -25.02 1.04
CA SER A 8 -28.81 -24.24 1.69
C SER A 8 -28.44 -22.81 2.14
N VAL A 9 -27.15 -22.49 2.28
CA VAL A 9 -26.66 -21.13 2.64
C VAL A 9 -26.36 -20.32 1.38
N ARG A 10 -25.93 -20.98 0.29
CA ARG A 10 -25.62 -20.33 -1.00
C ARG A 10 -26.86 -19.75 -1.69
N GLU A 11 -28.03 -20.37 -1.53
CA GLU A 11 -29.31 -19.87 -2.08
C GLU A 11 -29.87 -18.65 -1.31
N LEU A 12 -29.27 -18.27 -0.17
CA LEU A 12 -29.80 -17.28 0.77
C LEU A 12 -28.87 -16.06 0.97
N VAL A 13 -27.85 -15.87 0.13
CA VAL A 13 -27.01 -14.65 0.13
C VAL A 13 -27.83 -13.48 -0.42
N VAL A 14 -28.69 -12.94 0.43
CA VAL A 14 -29.45 -11.73 0.14
C VAL A 14 -28.50 -10.55 0.34
N ARG A 15 -28.08 -9.94 -0.77
CA ARG A 15 -27.35 -8.67 -0.76
C ARG A 15 -28.35 -7.52 -0.75
N ALA A 16 -28.41 -6.79 0.34
CA ALA A 16 -29.20 -5.56 0.43
C ALA A 16 -28.32 -4.37 0.07
N LYS A 17 -28.83 -3.48 -0.80
CA LYS A 17 -28.23 -2.15 -0.99
C LYS A 17 -28.98 -1.18 -0.09
N VAL A 18 -28.33 -0.75 0.99
CA VAL A 18 -28.86 0.24 1.91
C VAL A 18 -28.39 1.62 1.46
N ARG A 19 -29.34 2.55 1.33
CA ARG A 19 -29.02 3.95 1.04
C ARG A 19 -28.65 4.66 2.34
N LEU A 20 -27.44 5.17 2.42
CA LEU A 20 -26.95 5.94 3.56
C LEU A 20 -27.45 7.40 3.50
N PRO A 21 -27.41 8.17 4.60
CA PRO A 21 -27.95 9.53 4.66
C PRO A 21 -27.30 10.52 3.68
N ASP A 22 -26.06 10.26 3.26
CA ASP A 22 -25.32 11.01 2.25
C ASP A 22 -25.76 10.71 0.80
N GLY A 23 -26.66 9.75 0.60
CA GLY A 23 -27.12 9.30 -0.71
C GLY A 23 -26.26 8.21 -1.34
N THR A 24 -25.15 7.79 -0.72
CA THR A 24 -24.34 6.64 -1.14
C THR A 24 -25.10 5.34 -0.88
N ARG A 25 -24.66 4.26 -1.54
CA ARG A 25 -25.23 2.92 -1.35
C ARG A 25 -24.17 2.02 -0.73
N ALA A 26 -24.45 1.51 0.46
CA ALA A 26 -23.66 0.47 1.10
C ALA A 26 -24.27 -0.90 0.82
N ALA A 27 -23.42 -1.88 0.51
CA ALA A 27 -23.85 -3.26 0.36
C ALA A 27 -23.82 -3.94 1.74
N PHE A 28 -24.88 -4.68 2.04
CA PHE A 28 -25.02 -5.47 3.26
C PHE A 28 -25.33 -6.91 2.89
N VAL A 29 -24.89 -7.84 3.73
CA VAL A 29 -25.20 -9.25 3.65
C VAL A 29 -26.10 -9.67 4.81
N LEU A 30 -27.08 -10.53 4.52
CA LEU A 30 -27.96 -11.11 5.52
C LEU A 30 -27.25 -12.25 6.27
N VAL A 31 -27.11 -12.09 7.58
CA VAL A 31 -26.78 -13.21 8.46
C VAL A 31 -28.09 -13.80 9.00
N PRO A 32 -28.40 -15.07 8.70
CA PRO A 32 -29.66 -15.68 9.08
C PRO A 32 -29.76 -15.88 10.61
N PRO A 33 -30.99 -15.91 11.16
CA PRO A 33 -31.18 -16.26 12.56
C PRO A 33 -30.75 -17.70 12.78
N GLY A 34 -30.34 -18.03 14.01
CA GLY A 34 -30.03 -19.41 14.36
C GLY A 34 -28.75 -19.57 15.17
N PRO A 35 -28.46 -20.82 15.57
CA PRO A 35 -27.32 -21.15 16.38
C PRO A 35 -26.02 -21.09 15.59
N PHE A 36 -24.92 -20.75 16.25
CA PHE A 36 -23.56 -21.00 15.77
C PHE A 36 -22.63 -21.28 16.97
N VAL A 37 -21.49 -21.90 16.70
CA VAL A 37 -20.44 -22.10 17.71
C VAL A 37 -19.57 -20.86 17.75
N MET A 38 -19.56 -20.17 18.89
CA MET A 38 -18.69 -19.04 19.19
C MET A 38 -17.48 -19.52 19.98
N GLY A 39 -16.30 -19.01 19.66
CA GLY A 39 -15.06 -19.31 20.37
C GLY A 39 -14.39 -20.61 19.95
N LEU A 40 -13.28 -20.90 20.63
CA LEU A 40 -12.48 -22.10 20.41
C LEU A 40 -12.00 -22.62 21.77
N ASP A 41 -12.15 -23.93 21.98
CA ASP A 41 -11.64 -24.57 23.18
C ASP A 41 -10.11 -24.46 23.23
N ASP A 42 -9.57 -24.36 24.45
CA ASP A 42 -8.13 -24.22 24.73
C ASP A 42 -7.44 -23.00 24.09
N ALA A 43 -8.20 -21.98 23.69
CA ALA A 43 -7.70 -20.78 23.00
C ALA A 43 -7.73 -19.49 23.85
N GLY A 44 -7.26 -19.56 25.10
CA GLY A 44 -7.09 -18.37 25.95
C GLY A 44 -8.41 -17.68 26.30
N ASP A 45 -8.52 -16.38 26.01
CA ASP A 45 -9.69 -15.53 26.30
C ASP A 45 -10.82 -15.65 25.25
N GLU A 46 -10.69 -16.61 24.34
CA GLU A 46 -11.66 -17.02 23.32
C GLU A 46 -12.33 -18.36 23.69
N SER A 47 -11.95 -18.92 24.84
CA SER A 47 -12.42 -20.19 25.40
C SER A 47 -13.44 -19.95 26.52
N PRO A 48 -14.42 -20.86 26.75
CA PRO A 48 -14.68 -22.07 25.98
C PRO A 48 -15.48 -21.83 24.68
N ALA A 49 -15.39 -22.77 23.75
CA ALA A 49 -16.32 -22.81 22.63
C ALA A 49 -17.74 -23.10 23.16
N HIS A 50 -18.71 -22.30 22.73
CA HIS A 50 -20.09 -22.44 23.20
C HIS A 50 -21.09 -22.03 22.13
N THR A 51 -22.31 -22.59 22.21
CA THR A 51 -23.36 -22.28 21.23
C THR A 51 -24.04 -20.95 21.57
N ARG A 52 -24.17 -20.07 20.58
CA ARG A 52 -24.85 -18.77 20.65
C ARG A 52 -26.02 -18.75 19.68
N MET A 53 -27.18 -18.28 20.15
CA MET A 53 -28.35 -18.04 19.32
C MET A 53 -28.41 -16.55 18.99
N LEU A 54 -28.46 -16.21 17.69
CA LEU A 54 -28.65 -14.83 17.25
C LEU A 54 -29.91 -14.69 16.39
N PRO A 55 -30.63 -13.56 16.48
CA PRO A 55 -31.63 -13.20 15.48
C PRO A 55 -30.98 -12.93 14.12
N ALA A 56 -31.80 -12.68 13.09
CA ALA A 56 -31.30 -12.22 11.80
C ALA A 56 -30.80 -10.78 11.91
N TYR A 57 -29.77 -10.43 11.16
CA TYR A 57 -29.28 -9.06 11.03
C TYR A 57 -28.58 -8.87 9.69
N LEU A 58 -28.46 -7.62 9.28
CA LEU A 58 -27.64 -7.24 8.12
C LEU A 58 -26.30 -6.72 8.64
N ILE A 59 -25.22 -7.16 8.03
CA ILE A 59 -23.86 -6.64 8.28
C ILE A 59 -23.29 -6.09 6.98
N GLY A 60 -22.50 -5.02 7.05
CA GLY A 60 -21.81 -4.47 5.89
C GLY A 60 -21.01 -5.56 5.17
N GLU A 61 -21.16 -5.64 3.85
CA GLU A 61 -20.39 -6.57 3.00
C GLU A 61 -18.90 -6.31 3.20
N THR A 62 -18.50 -5.05 3.37
CA THR A 62 -17.13 -4.60 3.66
C THR A 62 -17.13 -3.60 4.81
N ALA A 63 -15.93 -3.21 5.26
CA ALA A 63 -15.75 -2.08 6.18
C ALA A 63 -16.29 -0.76 5.60
N VAL A 64 -16.57 0.20 6.48
CA VAL A 64 -16.94 1.57 6.09
C VAL A 64 -15.78 2.20 5.33
N THR A 65 -16.03 2.75 4.15
CA THR A 65 -14.97 3.34 3.33
C THR A 65 -14.68 4.79 3.72
N ASN A 66 -13.53 5.32 3.30
CA ASN A 66 -13.21 6.73 3.45
C ASN A 66 -14.31 7.61 2.83
N ALA A 67 -14.81 7.29 1.63
CA ALA A 67 -15.87 8.08 1.01
C ALA A 67 -17.13 8.18 1.89
N GLN A 68 -17.55 7.08 2.51
CA GLN A 68 -18.71 7.03 3.39
C GLN A 68 -18.47 7.82 4.69
N TYR A 69 -17.32 7.60 5.33
CA TYR A 69 -16.99 8.27 6.59
C TYR A 69 -16.77 9.78 6.40
N LEU A 70 -16.13 10.18 5.29
CA LEU A 70 -15.96 11.59 4.95
C LEU A 70 -17.31 12.27 4.72
N ALA A 71 -18.29 11.58 4.14
CA ALA A 71 -19.65 12.12 4.00
C ALA A 71 -20.38 12.30 5.36
N PHE A 72 -20.08 11.46 6.35
CA PHE A 72 -20.52 11.68 7.73
C PHE A 72 -19.89 12.94 8.35
N CYS A 73 -18.56 13.08 8.25
CA CYS A 73 -17.85 14.28 8.69
C CYS A 73 -18.43 15.53 7.98
N ALA A 74 -18.73 15.40 6.69
CA ALA A 74 -19.41 16.42 5.89
C ALA A 74 -20.75 16.83 6.48
N ALA A 75 -21.60 15.87 6.83
CA ALA A 75 -22.98 16.16 7.22
C ALA A 75 -23.09 16.71 8.65
N THR A 76 -22.14 16.35 9.53
CA THR A 76 -22.25 16.58 10.97
C THR A 76 -21.25 17.59 11.51
N GLY A 77 -20.19 17.90 10.76
CA GLY A 77 -19.05 18.67 11.26
C GLY A 77 -18.14 17.85 12.19
N HIS A 78 -18.30 16.53 12.24
CA HIS A 78 -17.42 15.65 13.01
C HIS A 78 -15.98 15.75 12.51
N PRO A 79 -14.97 15.78 13.40
CA PRO A 79 -13.57 15.85 12.99
C PRO A 79 -13.19 14.74 12.02
N LEU A 80 -12.34 15.06 11.05
CA LEU A 80 -11.75 14.04 10.17
C LEU A 80 -10.89 13.06 11.00
N PRO A 81 -10.77 11.79 10.55
CA PRO A 81 -9.80 10.90 11.15
C PRO A 81 -8.39 11.43 10.91
N ASP A 82 -7.40 10.88 11.62
CA ASP A 82 -6.00 11.17 11.29
C ASP A 82 -5.63 10.45 9.97
N PRO A 83 -5.00 11.13 9.01
CA PRO A 83 -4.76 10.53 7.70
C PRO A 83 -3.78 9.35 7.83
N PRO A 84 -4.10 8.16 7.29
CA PRO A 84 -3.15 7.07 7.27
C PRO A 84 -1.98 7.38 6.31
N PRO A 85 -0.87 6.63 6.37
CA PRO A 85 0.29 6.83 5.48
C PRO A 85 -0.04 6.83 3.98
N TRP A 86 -1.11 6.13 3.59
CA TRP A 86 -1.61 6.03 2.21
C TRP A 86 -2.77 7.01 1.86
N GLY A 87 -3.21 7.87 2.79
CA GLY A 87 -4.26 8.88 2.56
C GLY A 87 -5.70 8.34 2.49
N TYR A 88 -6.63 9.19 2.06
CA TYR A 88 -8.08 8.90 2.02
C TYR A 88 -8.56 8.43 0.65
N ALA A 89 -8.02 7.33 0.13
CA ALA A 89 -8.59 6.76 -1.09
C ALA A 89 -10.06 6.34 -0.83
N ASP A 90 -10.98 6.81 -1.68
CA ASP A 90 -12.44 6.68 -1.52
C ASP A 90 -12.92 5.27 -1.18
N ASP A 91 -12.37 4.27 -1.86
CA ASP A 91 -12.78 2.88 -1.77
C ASP A 91 -11.94 2.08 -0.79
N VAL A 92 -11.02 2.71 -0.05
CA VAL A 92 -10.26 2.08 1.03
C VAL A 92 -11.04 2.20 2.35
N PRO A 93 -10.99 1.20 3.26
CA PRO A 93 -11.58 1.32 4.59
C PRO A 93 -11.10 2.57 5.33
N VAL A 94 -12.01 3.22 6.04
CA VAL A 94 -11.63 4.26 7.00
C VAL A 94 -10.88 3.64 8.17
N VAL A 95 -9.78 4.28 8.55
CA VAL A 95 -8.92 3.90 9.68
C VAL A 95 -8.61 5.13 10.53
N SER A 96 -7.84 4.95 11.62
CA SER A 96 -7.50 6.04 12.55
C SER A 96 -8.73 6.67 13.22
N VAL A 97 -9.74 5.84 13.47
CA VAL A 97 -10.99 6.22 14.14
C VAL A 97 -11.07 5.54 15.50
N SER A 98 -11.55 6.27 16.50
CA SER A 98 -11.83 5.72 17.83
C SER A 98 -13.18 5.00 17.87
N VAL A 99 -13.48 4.30 18.96
CA VAL A 99 -14.81 3.70 19.18
C VAL A 99 -15.90 4.77 19.24
N ALA A 100 -15.60 5.94 19.81
CA ALA A 100 -16.52 7.07 19.88
C ALA A 100 -16.82 7.63 18.47
N ASP A 101 -15.79 7.74 17.62
CA ASP A 101 -15.91 8.17 16.23
C ASP A 101 -16.80 7.21 15.42
N ALA A 102 -16.56 5.90 15.55
CA ALA A 102 -17.33 4.87 14.87
C ALA A 102 -18.80 4.83 15.35
N ASN A 103 -19.06 5.02 16.64
CA ASN A 103 -20.41 5.13 17.17
C ASN A 103 -21.12 6.41 16.71
N ALA A 104 -20.42 7.54 16.60
CA ALA A 104 -20.97 8.77 16.07
C ALA A 104 -21.39 8.63 14.59
N TYR A 105 -20.54 7.96 13.79
CA TYR A 105 -20.90 7.59 12.42
C TYR A 105 -22.15 6.72 12.41
N CYS A 106 -22.19 5.65 13.21
CA CYS A 106 -23.31 4.74 13.29
C CYS A 106 -24.64 5.45 13.64
N ALA A 107 -24.60 6.33 14.63
CA ALA A 107 -25.76 7.13 15.04
C ALA A 107 -26.28 8.01 13.90
N TRP A 108 -25.37 8.60 13.11
CA TRP A 108 -25.73 9.39 11.93
C TRP A 108 -26.29 8.54 10.79
N SER A 109 -25.69 7.38 10.51
CA SER A 109 -26.12 6.47 9.45
C SER A 109 -27.36 5.63 9.78
N GLY A 110 -27.86 5.70 11.02
CA GLY A 110 -28.96 4.85 11.49
C GLY A 110 -28.55 3.39 11.67
N THR A 111 -27.26 3.11 11.84
CA THR A 111 -26.68 1.78 12.02
C THR A 111 -26.09 1.65 13.43
N ARG A 112 -25.45 0.52 13.72
CA ARG A 112 -24.63 0.33 14.94
C ARG A 112 -23.36 -0.46 14.63
N LEU A 113 -22.40 -0.43 15.56
CA LEU A 113 -21.29 -1.39 15.53
C LEU A 113 -21.82 -2.82 15.74
N PRO A 114 -21.22 -3.82 15.08
CA PRO A 114 -21.48 -5.23 15.39
C PRO A 114 -21.05 -5.53 16.82
N THR A 115 -21.76 -6.45 17.48
CA THR A 115 -21.23 -7.12 18.69
C THR A 115 -20.13 -8.12 18.31
N GLU A 116 -19.27 -8.52 19.24
CA GLU A 116 -18.28 -9.60 19.04
C GLU A 116 -18.95 -10.86 18.49
N VAL A 117 -20.11 -11.22 19.05
CA VAL A 117 -20.89 -12.40 18.69
C VAL A 117 -21.37 -12.30 17.23
N GLU A 118 -21.89 -11.14 16.82
CA GLU A 118 -22.39 -10.91 15.46
C GLU A 118 -21.26 -10.85 14.44
N TRP A 119 -20.15 -10.23 14.79
CA TRP A 119 -18.98 -10.17 13.94
C TRP A 119 -18.42 -11.59 13.71
N GLU A 120 -18.28 -12.37 14.78
CA GLU A 120 -17.75 -13.73 14.68
C GLU A 120 -18.67 -14.63 13.85
N LYS A 121 -19.99 -14.60 14.08
CA LYS A 121 -20.95 -15.36 13.26
C LYS A 121 -20.88 -14.94 11.80
N ALA A 122 -20.79 -13.64 11.51
CA ALA A 122 -20.72 -13.14 10.15
C ALA A 122 -19.48 -13.63 9.39
N ALA A 123 -18.33 -13.69 10.07
CA ALA A 123 -17.07 -14.19 9.50
C ALA A 123 -17.02 -15.73 9.41
N ARG A 124 -17.51 -16.42 10.45
CA ARG A 124 -17.36 -17.88 10.64
C ARG A 124 -18.46 -18.70 9.99
N GLY A 125 -19.69 -18.20 9.93
CA GLY A 125 -20.84 -19.05 9.63
C GLY A 125 -21.20 -20.00 10.78
N THR A 126 -21.82 -21.14 10.44
CA THR A 126 -22.37 -22.10 11.41
C THR A 126 -21.63 -23.44 11.45
N ASP A 127 -20.61 -23.63 10.61
CA ASP A 127 -19.91 -24.91 10.41
C ASP A 127 -18.61 -25.04 11.23
N GLY A 128 -18.31 -24.03 12.05
CA GLY A 128 -17.21 -24.11 13.00
C GLY A 128 -15.83 -23.74 12.44
N ARG A 129 -15.73 -23.25 11.19
CA ARG A 129 -14.45 -22.93 10.53
C ARG A 129 -13.54 -21.95 11.29
N LEU A 130 -12.23 -22.07 11.08
CA LEU A 130 -11.22 -21.20 11.73
C LEU A 130 -11.03 -19.83 11.04
N TYR A 131 -11.15 -19.79 9.72
CA TYR A 131 -10.97 -18.60 8.88
C TYR A 131 -12.22 -18.34 8.04
N PRO A 132 -12.44 -17.12 7.51
CA PRO A 132 -13.62 -16.85 6.67
C PRO A 132 -13.72 -17.79 5.46
N TRP A 133 -12.58 -18.13 4.85
CA TRP A 133 -12.46 -19.03 3.69
C TRP A 133 -12.46 -20.53 4.03
N GLY A 134 -12.35 -20.93 5.31
CA GLY A 134 -12.32 -22.33 5.71
C GLY A 134 -11.36 -22.63 6.86
N ASP A 135 -10.83 -23.86 6.90
CA ASP A 135 -9.90 -24.32 7.94
C ASP A 135 -8.45 -24.37 7.47
N GLU A 136 -8.20 -24.07 6.20
CA GLU A 136 -6.86 -23.97 5.65
C GLU A 136 -6.21 -22.71 6.22
N GLU A 137 -5.09 -22.87 6.92
CA GLU A 137 -4.28 -21.75 7.37
C GLU A 137 -3.90 -20.86 6.18
N PRO A 138 -3.77 -19.53 6.38
CA PRO A 138 -3.23 -18.66 5.34
C PRO A 138 -1.94 -19.25 4.76
N GLN A 139 -1.77 -19.21 3.43
CA GLN A 139 -0.45 -19.51 2.84
C GLN A 139 0.60 -18.61 3.50
N ASP A 140 1.77 -19.17 3.79
CA ASP A 140 2.89 -18.52 4.51
C ASP A 140 2.69 -18.24 6.02
N ALA A 141 1.78 -18.97 6.69
CA ALA A 141 1.58 -18.93 8.15
C ALA A 141 2.80 -19.36 9.02
N SER A 142 3.89 -19.85 8.41
CA SER A 142 5.10 -20.30 9.12
C SER A 142 6.09 -19.17 9.46
N ALA A 143 5.92 -18.00 8.84
CA ALA A 143 6.65 -16.79 9.15
C ALA A 143 5.71 -15.78 9.80
N ASN A 144 6.26 -14.80 10.52
CA ASN A 144 5.53 -13.74 11.20
C ASN A 144 4.88 -12.73 10.21
N ASP A 145 4.48 -13.20 9.02
CA ASP A 145 4.11 -12.43 7.84
C ASP A 145 2.61 -12.11 7.76
N LEU A 146 2.34 -11.10 6.95
CA LEU A 146 1.12 -10.32 6.85
C LEU A 146 -0.02 -11.13 6.23
N CYS A 147 -1.21 -11.08 6.84
CA CYS A 147 -2.34 -11.92 6.45
C CYS A 147 -2.84 -11.71 5.00
N VAL A 148 -2.66 -10.51 4.41
CA VAL A 148 -2.97 -10.24 3.00
C VAL A 148 -2.06 -9.11 2.49
N THR A 149 -1.08 -9.43 1.65
CA THR A 149 -0.29 -8.44 0.92
C THR A 149 -1.12 -7.90 -0.24
N TYR A 150 -1.58 -6.65 -0.12
CA TYR A 150 -2.17 -5.94 -1.24
C TYR A 150 -1.05 -5.17 -1.96
N THR A 151 -0.67 -5.64 -3.14
CA THR A 151 0.35 -5.01 -3.98
C THR A 151 -0.16 -3.67 -4.51
N HIS A 152 0.42 -2.56 -4.05
CA HIS A 152 0.12 -1.23 -4.57
C HIS A 152 0.88 -0.99 -5.89
N PRO A 153 0.22 -0.65 -7.01
CA PRO A 153 0.82 -0.62 -8.35
C PRO A 153 1.87 0.50 -8.58
N VAL A 154 2.11 1.37 -7.60
CA VAL A 154 3.17 2.41 -7.68
C VAL A 154 4.50 1.93 -7.09
N TRP A 155 4.52 0.85 -6.32
CA TRP A 155 5.70 0.36 -5.62
C TRP A 155 5.89 -1.12 -5.94
N GLY A 156 6.48 -1.41 -7.09
CA GLY A 156 7.00 -2.74 -7.36
C GLY A 156 7.91 -3.16 -6.20
N THR A 157 7.66 -4.34 -5.65
CA THR A 157 8.21 -4.97 -4.42
C THR A 157 7.48 -4.68 -3.09
N SER A 158 7.30 -5.79 -2.37
CA SER A 158 6.41 -6.11 -1.24
C SER A 158 6.64 -5.37 0.09
N ALA A 159 7.10 -4.12 0.09
CA ALA A 159 7.50 -3.43 1.33
C ALA A 159 6.52 -2.37 1.86
N GLN A 160 5.32 -2.22 1.30
CA GLN A 160 4.31 -1.28 1.83
C GLN A 160 2.97 -1.97 1.99
N ALA A 161 2.76 -2.55 3.16
CA ALA A 161 1.45 -2.99 3.60
C ALA A 161 0.56 -1.75 3.78
N THR A 162 -0.31 -1.49 2.81
CA THR A 162 -1.37 -0.49 2.85
C THR A 162 -2.72 -1.21 2.91
N ALA A 163 -3.73 -0.59 3.53
CA ALA A 163 -5.10 -1.08 3.39
C ALA A 163 -5.50 -1.05 1.90
N ALA A 164 -6.10 -2.14 1.41
CA ALA A 164 -6.58 -2.20 0.04
C ALA A 164 -7.97 -1.61 -0.12
N PRO A 165 -8.31 -1.23 -1.36
CA PRO A 165 -9.68 -1.03 -1.78
C PRO A 165 -10.61 -2.17 -1.31
N VAL A 166 -11.79 -1.81 -0.82
CA VAL A 166 -12.87 -2.77 -0.51
C VAL A 166 -13.41 -3.47 -1.76
N SER A 167 -13.12 -2.91 -2.94
CA SER A 167 -13.40 -3.48 -4.25
C SER A 167 -12.48 -4.66 -4.60
N TYR A 168 -11.30 -4.74 -3.99
CA TYR A 168 -10.25 -5.72 -4.31
C TYR A 168 -10.75 -7.17 -4.19
N GLU A 169 -10.50 -7.97 -5.22
CA GLU A 169 -10.92 -9.38 -5.26
C GLU A 169 -10.07 -10.20 -4.28
N THR A 170 -10.74 -10.88 -3.35
CA THR A 170 -10.09 -11.59 -2.25
C THR A 170 -10.73 -12.96 -2.03
N GLN A 171 -9.93 -13.90 -1.55
CA GLN A 171 -10.43 -15.19 -1.05
C GLN A 171 -11.06 -15.07 0.34
N ASP A 172 -10.83 -13.95 1.04
CA ASP A 172 -11.48 -13.61 2.31
C ASP A 172 -12.94 -13.21 2.09
N VAL A 173 -13.77 -14.24 1.89
CA VAL A 173 -15.21 -14.15 1.76
C VAL A 173 -15.83 -15.17 2.71
N SER A 174 -16.62 -14.68 3.67
CA SER A 174 -17.31 -15.51 4.63
C SER A 174 -18.43 -16.35 4.00
N PRO A 175 -18.96 -17.37 4.69
CA PRO A 175 -20.09 -18.18 4.21
C PRO A 175 -21.34 -17.37 3.86
N PHE A 176 -21.52 -16.22 4.49
CA PHE A 176 -22.65 -15.32 4.26
C PHE A 176 -22.34 -14.22 3.22
N GLY A 177 -21.12 -14.21 2.67
CA GLY A 177 -20.70 -13.26 1.65
C GLY A 177 -20.10 -11.96 2.19
N ALA A 178 -19.83 -11.86 3.50
CA ALA A 178 -19.08 -10.72 4.05
C ALA A 178 -17.62 -10.85 3.61
N ARG A 179 -17.05 -9.79 3.08
CA ARG A 179 -15.71 -9.75 2.49
C ARG A 179 -14.73 -9.04 3.42
N GLN A 180 -13.45 -9.39 3.26
CA GLN A 180 -12.33 -8.75 3.94
C GLN A 180 -12.55 -8.70 5.47
N MET A 181 -13.05 -9.81 6.04
CA MET A 181 -13.27 -9.93 7.49
C MET A 181 -11.93 -9.96 8.24
N VAL A 182 -10.83 -10.38 7.60
CA VAL A 182 -9.50 -10.48 8.20
C VAL A 182 -8.42 -10.00 7.22
N GLY A 183 -7.48 -9.19 7.69
CA GLY A 183 -6.26 -8.86 6.94
C GLY A 183 -6.30 -7.62 6.04
N ASN A 184 -7.44 -6.91 5.90
CA ASN A 184 -7.43 -5.55 5.32
C ASN A 184 -7.28 -4.50 6.44
N THR A 185 -8.29 -4.43 7.30
CA THR A 185 -8.27 -3.61 8.52
C THR A 185 -8.84 -4.42 9.67
N ALA A 186 -8.26 -4.24 10.85
CA ALA A 186 -8.90 -4.70 12.07
C ALA A 186 -10.13 -3.82 12.35
N GLU A 187 -11.14 -4.34 13.05
CA GLU A 187 -12.43 -3.68 13.14
C GLU A 187 -12.94 -3.56 14.56
N TRP A 188 -13.25 -2.34 14.97
CA TRP A 188 -13.95 -2.09 16.23
C TRP A 188 -15.30 -2.81 16.28
N VAL A 189 -15.60 -3.39 17.43
CA VAL A 189 -16.91 -3.95 17.78
C VAL A 189 -17.47 -3.22 19.00
N ALA A 190 -18.76 -3.43 19.29
CA ALA A 190 -19.48 -2.72 20.34
C ALA A 190 -19.07 -3.15 21.78
N ASP A 191 -18.42 -4.30 21.92
CA ASP A 191 -18.10 -4.88 23.23
C ASP A 191 -16.84 -4.27 23.86
N GLY A 192 -16.92 -4.05 25.17
CA GLY A 192 -15.74 -3.82 26.00
C GLY A 192 -14.98 -5.13 26.21
N TYR A 193 -13.65 -5.04 26.36
CA TYR A 193 -12.84 -6.23 26.59
C TYR A 193 -13.02 -6.74 28.03
N ASP A 194 -13.55 -7.95 28.17
CA ASP A 194 -13.53 -8.77 29.38
C ASP A 194 -12.87 -10.13 29.04
N PRO A 195 -11.77 -10.52 29.70
CA PRO A 195 -11.10 -11.80 29.44
C PRO A 195 -11.97 -13.02 29.77
N ARG A 196 -13.06 -12.86 30.55
CA ARG A 196 -14.02 -13.91 30.89
C ARG A 196 -15.33 -13.81 30.12
N ALA A 197 -15.39 -13.02 29.04
CA ALA A 197 -16.61 -12.86 28.24
C ALA A 197 -17.14 -14.20 27.70
N TYR A 198 -16.25 -15.11 27.28
CA TYR A 198 -16.62 -16.41 26.69
C TYR A 198 -17.07 -17.44 27.75
N GLU A 199 -16.73 -17.25 29.03
CA GLU A 199 -17.24 -18.06 30.14
C GLU A 199 -18.70 -17.70 30.51
N ARG A 200 -19.18 -16.53 30.08
CA ARG A 200 -20.50 -15.98 30.46
C ARG A 200 -21.47 -16.08 29.28
N ALA A 201 -21.89 -17.31 28.99
CA ALA A 201 -22.70 -17.70 27.84
C ALA A 201 -24.13 -17.07 27.77
N ASP A 202 -24.43 -15.97 28.45
CA ASP A 202 -25.80 -15.56 28.73
C ASP A 202 -25.97 -14.03 28.87
N ARG A 203 -24.89 -13.26 28.73
CA ARG A 203 -24.92 -11.79 28.79
C ARG A 203 -24.73 -11.25 27.37
N GLY A 204 -25.51 -10.22 27.02
CA GLY A 204 -25.47 -9.54 25.71
C GLY A 204 -24.14 -8.81 25.48
N LEU A 205 -24.17 -7.48 25.29
CA LEU A 205 -22.93 -6.69 25.19
C LEU A 205 -22.05 -6.92 26.42
N SER A 206 -20.78 -7.25 26.20
CA SER A 206 -19.81 -7.39 27.27
C SER A 206 -19.33 -6.00 27.71
N PRO A 207 -19.45 -5.63 29.01
CA PRO A 207 -18.81 -4.44 29.52
C PRO A 207 -17.30 -4.67 29.61
N SER A 208 -16.50 -3.61 29.53
CA SER A 208 -15.06 -3.72 29.80
C SER A 208 -14.82 -4.10 31.27
N SER A 209 -14.03 -5.16 31.51
CA SER A 209 -13.84 -5.69 32.88
C SER A 209 -13.14 -4.72 33.84
N ASP A 210 -12.32 -3.81 33.30
CA ASP A 210 -11.61 -2.76 34.03
C ASP A 210 -12.04 -1.34 33.62
N GLY A 211 -12.97 -1.23 32.66
CA GLY A 211 -13.46 0.04 32.13
C GLY A 211 -12.54 0.72 31.12
N THR A 212 -11.40 0.10 30.75
CA THR A 212 -10.32 0.78 30.01
C THR A 212 -10.12 0.29 28.59
N MET A 213 -10.55 -0.93 28.25
CA MET A 213 -10.26 -1.57 26.96
C MET A 213 -11.52 -1.94 26.17
N HIS A 214 -11.48 -1.73 24.85
CA HIS A 214 -12.49 -2.19 23.90
C HIS A 214 -11.95 -3.28 22.98
N VAL A 215 -12.86 -4.13 22.49
CA VAL A 215 -12.49 -5.19 21.55
C VAL A 215 -12.47 -4.66 20.13
N TYR A 216 -11.48 -5.14 19.37
CA TYR A 216 -11.53 -5.13 17.93
C TYR A 216 -11.21 -6.53 17.39
N ARG A 217 -11.71 -6.83 16.20
CA ARG A 217 -11.72 -8.17 15.59
C ARG A 217 -11.07 -8.14 14.22
N GLY A 218 -10.58 -9.30 13.80
CA GLY A 218 -9.82 -9.42 12.56
C GLY A 218 -8.43 -8.80 12.66
N THR A 219 -7.45 -9.45 12.04
CA THR A 219 -6.13 -8.86 11.86
C THR A 219 -6.17 -7.77 10.77
N ASN A 220 -5.11 -6.98 10.64
CA ASN A 220 -5.01 -5.91 9.66
C ASN A 220 -3.95 -6.23 8.59
N HIS A 221 -3.80 -5.35 7.59
CA HIS A 221 -2.81 -5.48 6.51
C HIS A 221 -1.36 -5.59 7.00
N GLN A 222 -1.03 -5.19 8.24
CA GLN A 222 0.28 -5.34 8.88
C GLN A 222 0.30 -6.39 10.01
N GLY A 223 -0.83 -7.08 10.23
CA GLY A 223 -0.99 -7.97 11.36
C GLY A 223 -0.58 -9.41 11.00
N PRO A 224 0.16 -10.12 11.89
CA PRO A 224 0.59 -11.50 11.67
C PRO A 224 -0.57 -12.45 11.36
N ALA A 225 -0.33 -13.43 10.48
CA ALA A 225 -1.28 -14.48 10.10
C ALA A 225 -1.92 -15.22 11.30
N ARG A 226 -1.20 -15.40 12.42
CA ARG A 226 -1.75 -16.04 13.64
C ARG A 226 -2.95 -15.31 14.25
N PHE A 227 -3.12 -14.01 13.97
CA PHE A 227 -4.28 -13.23 14.41
C PHE A 227 -5.44 -13.25 13.40
N ALA A 228 -5.30 -13.96 12.28
CA ALA A 228 -6.33 -14.08 11.24
C ALA A 228 -7.46 -15.05 11.61
N ARG A 229 -7.29 -15.86 12.66
CA ARG A 229 -8.34 -16.75 13.13
C ARG A 229 -9.56 -15.93 13.56
N VAL A 230 -10.73 -16.32 13.08
CA VAL A 230 -11.99 -15.56 13.26
C VAL A 230 -12.35 -15.35 14.72
N THR A 231 -11.97 -16.27 15.60
CA THR A 231 -12.23 -16.20 17.04
C THR A 231 -11.27 -15.25 17.78
N CYS A 232 -10.18 -14.80 17.14
CA CYS A 232 -9.13 -14.00 17.77
C CYS A 232 -9.65 -12.67 18.32
N ARG A 233 -9.33 -12.42 19.60
CA ARG A 233 -9.69 -11.20 20.32
C ARG A 233 -8.48 -10.30 20.46
N LEU A 234 -8.61 -9.07 19.97
CA LEU A 234 -7.61 -8.03 20.16
C LEU A 234 -8.26 -6.87 20.91
N ARG A 235 -7.43 -6.05 21.55
CA ARG A 235 -7.90 -4.98 22.44
C ARG A 235 -7.03 -3.74 22.38
N ALA A 236 -7.66 -2.60 22.50
CA ALA A 236 -7.00 -1.31 22.63
C ALA A 236 -7.87 -0.36 23.46
N GLU A 237 -7.28 0.74 23.93
CA GLU A 237 -8.04 1.79 24.61
C GLU A 237 -9.09 2.38 23.66
N PRO A 238 -10.30 2.71 24.13
CA PRO A 238 -11.39 3.21 23.27
C PRO A 238 -11.06 4.53 22.55
N THR A 239 -10.10 5.29 23.07
CA THR A 239 -9.58 6.54 22.49
C THR A 239 -8.51 6.31 21.42
N THR A 240 -8.04 5.08 21.24
CA THR A 240 -7.01 4.74 20.27
C THR A 240 -7.47 5.07 18.85
N ARG A 241 -6.61 5.79 18.12
CA ARG A 241 -6.75 6.06 16.68
C ARG A 241 -5.54 5.45 15.98
N SER A 242 -5.74 4.30 15.34
CA SER A 242 -4.66 3.56 14.68
C SER A 242 -4.97 3.40 13.20
N SER A 243 -3.95 3.56 12.36
CA SER A 243 -4.04 3.31 10.91
C SER A 243 -4.35 1.84 10.57
N ALA A 244 -4.30 0.94 11.57
CA ALA A 244 -4.62 -0.46 11.43
C ALA A 244 -6.09 -0.81 11.77
N ILE A 245 -6.83 0.11 12.41
CA ILE A 245 -8.16 -0.16 12.96
C ILE A 245 -9.21 0.74 12.31
N GLY A 246 -10.19 0.11 11.68
CA GLY A 246 -11.40 0.70 11.13
C GLY A 246 -12.64 0.11 11.79
N PHE A 247 -13.75 0.04 11.06
CA PHE A 247 -14.98 -0.62 11.52
C PHE A 247 -15.92 -0.96 10.36
N ARG A 248 -16.84 -1.88 10.62
CA ARG A 248 -18.04 -2.12 9.80
C ARG A 248 -19.30 -1.93 10.63
N VAL A 249 -20.44 -1.95 9.96
CA VAL A 249 -21.74 -1.61 10.57
C VAL A 249 -22.75 -2.74 10.41
N VAL A 250 -23.72 -2.78 11.32
CA VAL A 250 -24.88 -3.68 11.26
C VAL A 250 -26.20 -2.92 11.36
N VAL A 251 -27.26 -3.56 10.86
CA VAL A 251 -28.65 -3.13 10.96
C VAL A 251 -29.48 -4.28 11.53
N ASP A 252 -30.29 -4.00 12.56
CA ASP A 252 -31.12 -5.01 13.22
C ASP A 252 -32.18 -5.59 12.28
N GLY A 253 -32.34 -6.92 12.29
CA GLY A 253 -33.23 -7.65 11.38
C GLY A 253 -34.73 -7.40 11.54
N ALA A 254 -35.17 -6.67 12.57
CA ALA A 254 -36.59 -6.30 12.73
C ALA A 254 -37.13 -5.47 11.55
N ALA A 255 -36.27 -4.75 10.83
CA ALA A 255 -36.62 -4.04 9.59
C ALA A 255 -36.71 -4.97 8.35
N VAL A 256 -36.10 -6.15 8.40
CA VAL A 256 -35.96 -7.09 7.26
C VAL A 256 -37.14 -8.08 7.19
N ALA A 257 -37.78 -8.39 8.32
CA ALA A 257 -38.81 -9.42 8.43
C ALA A 257 -40.15 -9.14 7.71
N SER A 258 -40.31 -8.01 7.01
CA SER A 258 -41.62 -7.61 6.44
C SER A 258 -41.67 -7.35 4.92
N ARG A 259 -40.57 -7.44 4.16
CA ARG A 259 -40.59 -7.07 2.72
C ARG A 259 -39.70 -7.94 1.85
N ASP A 260 -40.20 -8.19 0.63
CA ASP A 260 -39.57 -8.91 -0.49
C ASP A 260 -38.05 -8.62 -0.60
N PRO A 261 -37.18 -9.64 -0.69
CA PRO A 261 -35.72 -9.51 -0.72
C PRO A 261 -35.16 -8.71 -1.92
N ARG A 262 -36.02 -8.22 -2.83
CA ARG A 262 -35.67 -7.33 -3.95
C ARG A 262 -35.85 -5.84 -3.65
N ILE A 263 -36.34 -5.46 -2.48
CA ILE A 263 -36.65 -4.07 -2.13
C ILE A 263 -35.49 -3.44 -1.36
N ALA A 264 -35.01 -2.29 -1.82
CA ALA A 264 -34.04 -1.47 -1.10
C ALA A 264 -34.59 -1.08 0.28
N LEU A 265 -33.87 -1.45 1.35
CA LEU A 265 -34.21 -1.06 2.71
C LEU A 265 -33.83 0.41 2.92
N GLU A 266 -34.84 1.27 3.15
CA GLU A 266 -34.65 2.63 3.65
C GLU A 266 -34.59 2.58 5.18
N VAL A 267 -33.41 2.87 5.75
CA VAL A 267 -33.23 2.99 7.20
C VAL A 267 -33.59 4.43 7.61
N PRO A 268 -34.63 4.66 8.45
CA PRO A 268 -35.03 6.00 8.83
C PRO A 268 -33.93 6.67 9.68
N CYS A 269 -33.37 7.76 9.16
CA CYS A 269 -32.27 8.51 9.79
C CYS A 269 -32.79 9.69 10.64
N ALA A 270 -32.06 10.06 11.69
CA ALA A 270 -32.28 11.30 12.40
C ALA A 270 -31.93 12.48 11.46
N VAL A 271 -32.92 13.31 11.13
CA VAL A 271 -32.75 14.48 10.27
C VAL A 271 -31.89 15.51 10.99
N VAL A 272 -30.58 15.52 10.75
CA VAL A 272 -29.70 16.65 11.09
C VAL A 272 -29.61 17.55 9.86
N ARG A 273 -30.43 18.60 9.84
CA ARG A 273 -30.28 19.71 8.87
C ARG A 273 -29.14 20.61 9.35
N GLY A 274 -27.91 20.25 8.98
CA GLY A 274 -26.76 21.16 9.01
C GLY A 274 -26.61 21.90 7.67
N PRO A 275 -25.93 23.05 7.62
CA PRO A 275 -25.58 23.71 6.36
C PRO A 275 -24.80 22.72 5.47
N ARG A 276 -25.05 22.70 4.16
CA ARG A 276 -24.28 21.86 3.21
C ARG A 276 -22.82 22.29 3.26
N LEU A 277 -21.99 21.48 3.91
CA LEU A 277 -20.63 21.80 4.32
C LEU A 277 -19.58 21.54 3.20
N PRO A 278 -18.40 22.19 3.28
CA PRO A 278 -17.24 22.09 2.38
C PRO A 278 -16.79 20.70 1.93
N VAL A 279 -17.16 19.62 2.60
CA VAL A 279 -16.65 18.28 2.31
C VAL A 279 -17.28 17.66 1.05
N ALA A 280 -18.53 17.99 0.71
CA ALA A 280 -19.09 17.60 -0.60
C ALA A 280 -18.29 18.25 -1.74
N ARG A 281 -17.93 19.53 -1.57
CA ARG A 281 -17.08 20.27 -2.51
C ARG A 281 -15.62 19.75 -2.52
N LEU A 282 -15.12 19.19 -1.41
CA LEU A 282 -13.83 18.49 -1.37
C LEU A 282 -13.87 17.18 -2.14
N ALA A 283 -14.92 16.36 -1.94
CA ALA A 283 -15.09 15.11 -2.67
C ALA A 283 -15.28 15.36 -4.18
N ASP A 284 -16.04 16.39 -4.56
CA ASP A 284 -16.16 16.84 -5.95
C ASP A 284 -14.77 17.23 -6.50
N LEU A 285 -14.01 18.04 -5.76
CA LEU A 285 -12.64 18.41 -6.16
C LEU A 285 -11.74 17.19 -6.36
N GLU A 286 -11.75 16.21 -5.44
CA GLU A 286 -10.95 14.99 -5.54
C GLU A 286 -11.39 14.09 -6.70
N ALA A 287 -12.70 14.00 -6.96
CA ALA A 287 -13.24 13.28 -8.10
C ALA A 287 -12.78 13.91 -9.43
N MET A 288 -12.85 15.24 -9.53
CA MET A 288 -12.39 15.97 -10.72
C MET A 288 -10.88 15.80 -10.97
N MET A 289 -10.08 15.81 -9.89
CA MET A 289 -8.64 15.60 -9.99
C MET A 289 -8.27 14.16 -10.38
N ARG A 290 -9.09 13.16 -10.02
CA ARG A 290 -8.91 11.76 -10.45
C ARG A 290 -9.37 11.51 -11.87
N SER A 291 -10.47 12.13 -12.29
CA SER A 291 -11.03 11.95 -13.65
C SER A 291 -10.19 12.61 -14.75
N GLY A 292 -9.19 13.42 -14.38
CA GLY A 292 -8.39 14.17 -15.33
C GLY A 292 -9.17 15.30 -16.01
N GLU A 293 -10.26 15.76 -15.39
CA GLU A 293 -10.98 16.95 -15.85
C GLU A 293 -10.03 18.14 -15.96
N GLY A 294 -10.23 18.97 -16.99
CA GLY A 294 -9.34 20.08 -17.32
C GLY A 294 -8.97 20.94 -16.09
N VAL A 295 -7.69 21.30 -16.01
CA VAL A 295 -7.02 21.82 -14.80
C VAL A 295 -7.66 23.07 -14.18
N SER A 296 -8.40 23.86 -14.96
CA SER A 296 -8.97 25.14 -14.54
C SER A 296 -10.04 25.03 -13.45
N LEU A 297 -10.93 24.04 -13.56
CA LEU A 297 -12.09 23.90 -12.66
C LEU A 297 -11.68 23.33 -11.28
N PRO A 298 -10.86 22.26 -11.17
CA PRO A 298 -10.31 21.82 -9.88
C PRO A 298 -9.53 22.93 -9.17
N LEU A 299 -8.71 23.67 -9.91
CA LEU A 299 -7.91 24.75 -9.32
C LEU A 299 -8.78 25.89 -8.77
N ALA A 300 -9.84 26.28 -9.48
CA ALA A 300 -10.77 27.31 -9.01
C ALA A 300 -11.52 26.87 -7.75
N LEU A 301 -11.98 25.62 -7.72
CA LEU A 301 -12.69 25.04 -6.57
C LEU A 301 -11.78 24.91 -5.35
N ALA A 302 -10.55 24.43 -5.53
CA ALA A 302 -9.55 24.33 -4.46
C ALA A 302 -9.20 25.71 -3.85
N LYS A 303 -9.07 26.75 -4.68
CA LYS A 303 -8.85 28.13 -4.24
C LYS A 303 -10.02 28.65 -3.41
N ALA A 304 -11.25 28.45 -3.90
CA ALA A 304 -12.46 28.86 -3.19
C ALA A 304 -12.57 28.15 -1.83
N LEU A 305 -12.37 26.83 -1.78
CA LEU A 305 -12.43 26.06 -0.54
C LEU A 305 -11.38 26.48 0.48
N THR A 306 -10.15 26.73 0.04
CA THR A 306 -9.07 27.17 0.94
C THR A 306 -9.31 28.60 1.43
N HIS A 307 -9.98 29.45 0.64
CA HIS A 307 -10.35 30.80 1.05
C HIS A 307 -11.53 30.82 2.03
N GLU A 308 -12.59 30.06 1.73
CA GLU A 308 -13.78 29.92 2.58
C GLU A 308 -13.48 29.19 3.90
N HIS A 309 -12.55 28.24 3.87
CA HIS A 309 -12.17 27.40 5.01
C HIS A 309 -10.63 27.34 5.21
N PRO A 310 -10.01 28.40 5.74
CA PRO A 310 -8.56 28.49 5.90
C PRO A 310 -7.95 27.40 6.80
N ASP A 311 -8.70 26.83 7.74
CA ASP A 311 -8.21 25.82 8.67
C ASP A 311 -8.39 24.39 8.16
N LEU A 312 -9.05 24.22 7.01
CA LEU A 312 -9.31 22.90 6.41
C LEU A 312 -8.05 22.39 5.69
N LEU A 313 -7.21 21.66 6.42
CA LEU A 313 -5.94 21.12 5.92
C LEU A 313 -6.08 20.33 4.60
N PRO A 314 -7.11 19.48 4.40
CA PRO A 314 -7.30 18.78 3.12
C PRO A 314 -7.53 19.73 1.93
N ALA A 315 -8.29 20.82 2.12
CA ALA A 315 -8.52 21.81 1.05
C ALA A 315 -7.19 22.43 0.59
N ARG A 316 -6.31 22.75 1.54
CA ARG A 316 -4.99 23.30 1.26
C ARG A 316 -4.07 22.26 0.60
N PHE A 317 -4.12 21.00 1.03
CA PHE A 317 -3.37 19.91 0.39
C PHE A 317 -3.80 19.72 -1.08
N LEU A 318 -5.11 19.68 -1.34
CA LEU A 318 -5.66 19.58 -2.69
C LEU A 318 -5.37 20.81 -3.54
N LEU A 319 -5.32 22.00 -2.95
CA LEU A 319 -4.87 23.21 -3.64
C LEU A 319 -3.42 23.08 -4.10
N GLY A 320 -2.52 22.54 -3.26
CA GLY A 320 -1.14 22.25 -3.64
C GLY A 320 -1.07 21.28 -4.83
N ARG A 321 -1.84 20.18 -4.78
CA ARG A 321 -1.96 19.23 -5.91
C ARG A 321 -2.52 19.87 -7.18
N ALA A 322 -3.53 20.73 -7.05
CA ALA A 322 -4.15 21.41 -8.18
C ALA A 322 -3.18 22.39 -8.85
N TYR A 323 -2.34 23.07 -8.06
CA TYR A 323 -1.25 23.90 -8.59
C TYR A 323 -0.21 23.06 -9.35
N LEU A 324 0.15 21.87 -8.87
CA LEU A 324 1.06 20.97 -9.61
C LEU A 324 0.46 20.53 -10.94
N GLY A 325 -0.82 20.12 -10.95
CA GLY A 325 -1.54 19.79 -12.18
C GLY A 325 -1.57 20.95 -13.19
N ALA A 326 -1.50 22.21 -12.70
CA ALA A 326 -1.43 23.42 -13.51
C ALA A 326 -0.01 23.82 -13.92
N GLY A 327 1.01 23.05 -13.58
CA GLY A 327 2.42 23.40 -13.78
C GLY A 327 2.89 24.58 -12.91
N GLN A 328 2.12 24.97 -11.90
CA GLN A 328 2.41 26.10 -11.00
C GLN A 328 3.19 25.63 -9.76
N VAL A 329 4.40 25.11 -9.98
CA VAL A 329 5.20 24.41 -8.96
C VAL A 329 5.53 25.30 -7.75
N ASP A 330 5.90 26.56 -7.96
CA ASP A 330 6.25 27.46 -6.85
C ASP A 330 5.05 27.79 -5.96
N LEU A 331 3.85 27.89 -6.55
CA LEU A 331 2.60 28.08 -5.79
C LEU A 331 2.21 26.81 -5.04
N ALA A 332 2.41 25.64 -5.64
CA ALA A 332 2.23 24.36 -4.95
C ALA A 332 3.16 24.27 -3.74
N MET A 333 4.44 24.59 -3.93
CA MET A 333 5.45 24.59 -2.85
C MET A 333 5.09 25.55 -1.72
N ALA A 334 4.71 26.78 -2.02
CA ALA A 334 4.27 27.74 -1.01
C ALA A 334 3.02 27.23 -0.25
N THR A 335 2.10 26.58 -0.96
CA THR A 335 0.88 26.02 -0.37
C THR A 335 1.19 24.85 0.56
N PHE A 336 2.10 23.95 0.17
CA PHE A 336 2.53 22.83 1.00
C PHE A 336 3.35 23.27 2.22
N ARG A 337 4.22 24.27 2.09
CA ARG A 337 4.92 24.86 3.27
C ARG A 337 3.92 25.42 4.27
N ALA A 338 2.97 26.22 3.79
CA ALA A 338 1.91 26.79 4.62
C ALA A 338 0.98 25.73 5.26
N LEU A 339 0.88 24.54 4.66
CA LEU A 339 0.18 23.38 5.20
C LEU A 339 0.98 22.77 6.38
N VAL A 340 2.27 22.52 6.17
CA VAL A 340 3.17 21.94 7.20
C VAL A 340 3.31 22.88 8.39
N GLU A 341 3.49 24.18 8.17
CA GLU A 341 3.58 25.20 9.23
C GLU A 341 2.34 25.24 10.13
N ARG A 342 1.17 24.88 9.60
CA ARG A 342 -0.10 24.85 10.36
C ARG A 342 -0.31 23.56 11.14
N ALA A 343 0.39 22.50 10.80
CA ALA A 343 0.30 21.21 11.47
C ALA A 343 1.69 20.70 11.89
N PRO A 344 2.43 21.47 12.74
CA PRO A 344 3.81 21.16 13.08
C PRO A 344 3.97 19.84 13.86
N HIS A 345 2.88 19.35 14.48
CA HIS A 345 2.84 18.08 15.19
C HIS A 345 2.49 16.89 14.30
N ASN A 346 2.28 17.09 13.00
CA ASN A 346 1.94 16.05 12.04
C ASN A 346 3.03 15.95 10.96
N PRO A 347 4.12 15.22 11.22
CA PRO A 347 5.21 15.07 10.25
C PRO A 347 4.80 14.28 9.00
N VAL A 348 3.70 13.51 9.06
CA VAL A 348 3.16 12.76 7.92
C VAL A 348 2.64 13.67 6.82
N LEU A 349 2.07 14.84 7.15
CA LEU A 349 1.62 15.81 6.15
C LEU A 349 2.75 16.34 5.26
N ALA A 350 3.94 16.57 5.85
CA ALA A 350 5.12 16.95 5.09
C ALA A 350 5.55 15.83 4.14
N GLN A 351 5.51 14.58 4.60
CA GLN A 351 5.83 13.40 3.79
C GLN A 351 4.86 13.19 2.63
N GLN A 352 3.56 13.39 2.86
CA GLN A 352 2.54 13.28 1.81
C GLN A 352 2.72 14.36 0.74
N ALA A 353 2.95 15.60 1.14
CA ALA A 353 3.22 16.68 0.20
C ALA A 353 4.52 16.45 -0.58
N ALA A 354 5.56 15.95 0.10
CA ALA A 354 6.81 15.56 -0.52
C ALA A 354 6.63 14.41 -1.53
N LYS A 355 5.86 13.38 -1.20
CA LYS A 355 5.53 12.29 -2.13
C LYS A 355 4.83 12.82 -3.38
N VAL A 356 3.83 13.68 -3.24
CA VAL A 356 3.13 14.27 -4.39
C VAL A 356 4.10 15.04 -5.29
N LEU A 357 5.03 15.79 -4.71
CA LEU A 357 6.06 16.50 -5.48
C LEU A 357 7.02 15.53 -6.17
N HIS A 358 7.46 14.49 -5.47
CA HIS A 358 8.31 13.45 -6.01
C HIS A 358 7.66 12.76 -7.21
N ASP A 359 6.42 12.30 -7.06
CA ASP A 359 5.66 11.62 -8.12
C ASP A 359 5.40 12.54 -9.33
N ALA A 360 5.36 13.86 -9.11
CA ALA A 360 5.29 14.88 -10.15
C ALA A 360 6.66 15.25 -10.76
N GLY A 361 7.76 14.57 -10.40
CA GLY A 361 9.11 14.79 -10.93
C GLY A 361 9.93 15.88 -10.21
N TYR A 362 9.43 16.40 -9.08
CA TYR A 362 10.03 17.47 -8.28
C TYR A 362 10.65 16.96 -6.97
N ALA A 363 11.40 15.86 -7.03
CA ALA A 363 12.01 15.23 -5.87
C ALA A 363 12.94 16.16 -5.04
N ASP A 364 13.68 17.09 -5.68
CA ASP A 364 14.47 18.09 -4.94
C ASP A 364 13.61 19.04 -4.12
N ARG A 365 12.45 19.44 -4.66
CA ARG A 365 11.49 20.28 -3.94
C ARG A 365 10.78 19.50 -2.83
N ALA A 366 10.57 18.19 -3.03
CA ALA A 366 10.04 17.30 -2.00
C ALA A 366 10.95 17.28 -0.75
N LEU A 367 12.28 17.21 -0.94
CA LEU A 367 13.25 17.29 0.15
C LEU A 367 13.23 18.63 0.89
N GLU A 368 12.85 19.74 0.25
CA GLU A 368 12.71 21.03 0.93
C GLU A 368 11.54 21.06 1.94
N LEU A 369 10.57 20.14 1.84
CA LEU A 369 9.45 20.02 2.78
C LEU A 369 9.74 19.09 3.94
N VAL A 370 10.53 18.05 3.70
CA VAL A 370 10.90 17.05 4.70
C VAL A 370 12.13 17.56 5.45
N GLY A 371 11.91 18.14 6.63
CA GLY A 371 13.00 18.58 7.51
C GLY A 371 13.87 17.42 7.96
N SER A 372 15.10 17.72 8.39
CA SER A 372 16.11 16.72 8.76
C SER A 372 15.68 15.86 9.95
N GLY A 373 15.37 14.58 9.70
CA GLY A 373 15.36 13.47 10.66
C GLY A 373 14.63 13.74 11.98
N GLY A 374 13.32 13.53 12.00
CA GLY A 374 12.55 13.48 13.24
C GLY A 374 12.83 12.20 14.06
N ASP A 375 12.29 12.13 15.28
CA ASP A 375 12.37 10.92 16.11
C ASP A 375 11.60 9.74 15.51
N ASP A 376 10.69 9.98 14.57
CA ASP A 376 9.87 8.97 13.92
C ASP A 376 10.65 8.18 12.84
N ALA A 377 10.59 6.85 12.93
CA ALA A 377 11.30 5.94 12.04
C ALA A 377 10.77 5.96 10.59
N LEU A 378 9.45 6.08 10.41
CA LEU A 378 8.84 6.13 9.08
C LEU A 378 9.18 7.43 8.36
N VAL A 379 9.16 8.55 9.09
CA VAL A 379 9.56 9.88 8.57
C VAL A 379 11.02 9.85 8.09
N THR A 380 11.91 9.26 8.89
CA THR A 380 13.33 9.13 8.57
C THR A 380 13.56 8.20 7.37
N LEU A 381 12.80 7.11 7.25
CA LEU A 381 12.89 6.18 6.12
C LEU A 381 12.44 6.85 4.82
N ASN A 382 11.34 7.59 4.85
CA ASN A 382 10.85 8.31 3.67
C ASN A 382 11.82 9.41 3.22
N GLU A 383 12.45 10.12 4.17
CA GLU A 383 13.53 11.07 3.85
C GLU A 383 14.70 10.35 3.17
N ALA A 384 15.10 9.17 3.67
CA ALA A 384 16.16 8.37 3.05
C ALA A 384 15.80 7.96 1.61
N ILE A 385 14.56 7.53 1.36
CA ILE A 385 14.06 7.19 0.02
C ILE A 385 14.09 8.40 -0.91
N LEU A 386 13.71 9.59 -0.44
CA LEU A 386 13.80 10.82 -1.22
C LEU A 386 15.26 11.21 -1.50
N CYS A 387 16.17 11.04 -0.54
CA CYS A 387 17.60 11.21 -0.74
C CYS A 387 18.12 10.24 -1.82
N TRP A 388 17.68 8.98 -1.81
CA TRP A 388 18.01 8.01 -2.86
C TRP A 388 17.49 8.47 -4.23
N ALA A 389 16.22 8.84 -4.33
CA ALA A 389 15.58 9.27 -5.59
C ALA A 389 16.22 10.54 -6.19
N THR A 390 16.82 11.40 -5.35
CA THR A 390 17.50 12.64 -5.78
C THR A 390 19.01 12.48 -5.96
N GLY A 391 19.55 11.27 -5.83
CA GLY A 391 20.99 11.01 -5.94
C GLY A 391 21.82 11.51 -4.76
N ARG A 392 21.20 11.91 -3.64
CA ARG A 392 21.88 12.30 -2.39
C ARG A 392 22.22 11.05 -1.57
N PHE A 393 23.01 10.16 -2.17
CA PHE A 393 23.28 8.82 -1.63
C PHE A 393 23.94 8.84 -0.24
N ARG A 394 24.84 9.80 0.01
CA ARG A 394 25.49 9.94 1.34
C ARG A 394 24.49 10.29 2.44
N ASP A 395 23.52 11.15 2.15
CA ASP A 395 22.47 11.51 3.09
C ASP A 395 21.51 10.32 3.32
N CYS A 396 21.19 9.58 2.26
CA CYS A 396 20.44 8.33 2.35
C CYS A 396 21.12 7.32 3.28
N VAL A 397 22.43 7.09 3.12
CA VAL A 397 23.20 6.20 4.01
C VAL A 397 23.15 6.68 5.45
N ARG A 398 23.37 7.98 5.69
CA ARG A 398 23.35 8.57 7.04
C ARG A 398 21.99 8.37 7.73
N LEU A 399 20.89 8.59 7.03
CA LEU A 399 19.53 8.42 7.57
C LEU A 399 19.22 6.94 7.82
N ALA A 400 19.59 6.06 6.89
CA ALA A 400 19.39 4.63 7.05
C ALA A 400 20.26 4.02 8.17
N ASP A 401 21.47 4.55 8.41
CA ASP A 401 22.32 4.15 9.54
C ASP A 401 21.65 4.44 10.89
N VAL A 402 20.96 5.58 11.03
CA VAL A 402 20.18 5.91 12.23
C VAL A 402 19.06 4.89 12.45
N LEU A 403 18.36 4.50 11.39
CA LEU A 403 17.27 3.52 11.46
C LEU A 403 17.77 2.12 11.84
N VAL A 404 18.84 1.65 11.20
CA VAL A 404 19.43 0.35 11.54
C VAL A 404 19.96 0.33 12.97
N ALA A 405 20.55 1.44 13.45
CA ALA A 405 21.00 1.56 14.84
C ALA A 405 19.84 1.48 15.85
N ARG A 406 18.61 1.86 15.45
CA ARG A 406 17.38 1.71 16.23
C ARG A 406 16.77 0.31 16.15
N GLY A 407 17.33 -0.58 15.34
CA GLY A 407 16.87 -1.95 15.17
C GLY A 407 15.89 -2.15 14.01
N GLU A 408 15.64 -1.13 13.18
CA GLU A 408 14.81 -1.25 11.98
C GLU A 408 15.45 -2.18 10.96
N ARG A 409 14.64 -3.03 10.33
CA ARG A 409 15.07 -4.07 9.36
C ARG A 409 14.25 -4.00 8.06
N GLY A 410 14.34 -5.01 7.19
CA GLY A 410 13.62 -5.06 5.92
C GLY A 410 14.03 -3.95 4.93
N PRO A 411 13.11 -3.03 4.54
CA PRO A 411 13.35 -2.02 3.51
C PRO A 411 14.50 -1.05 3.83
N THR A 412 14.78 -0.82 5.12
CA THR A 412 15.88 0.04 5.58
C THR A 412 17.24 -0.50 5.14
N ARG A 413 17.46 -1.82 5.23
CA ARG A 413 18.74 -2.41 4.79
C ARG A 413 18.87 -2.40 3.28
N LEU A 414 17.79 -2.68 2.56
CA LEU A 414 17.77 -2.62 1.09
C LEU A 414 18.17 -1.23 0.60
N ILE A 415 17.51 -0.17 1.08
CA ILE A 415 17.80 1.21 0.64
C ILE A 415 19.20 1.66 1.05
N ARG A 416 19.69 1.22 2.22
CA ARG A 416 21.06 1.50 2.66
C ARG A 416 22.10 0.80 1.78
N GLY A 417 21.88 -0.47 1.46
CA GLY A 417 22.75 -1.26 0.61
C GLY A 417 22.86 -0.66 -0.79
N LEU A 418 21.72 -0.27 -1.36
CA LEU A 418 21.63 0.47 -2.62
C LEU A 418 22.44 1.78 -2.59
N ALA A 419 22.22 2.61 -1.57
CA ALA A 419 22.93 3.88 -1.41
C ALA A 419 24.45 3.69 -1.18
N ARG A 420 24.85 2.65 -0.44
CA ARG A 420 26.26 2.30 -0.23
C ARG A 420 26.93 1.83 -1.53
N LEU A 421 26.24 1.06 -2.36
CA LEU A 421 26.72 0.65 -3.68
C LEU A 421 27.03 1.88 -4.55
N GLU A 422 26.10 2.85 -4.61
CA GLU A 422 26.32 4.10 -5.34
C GLU A 422 27.47 4.95 -4.78
N CYS A 423 27.74 4.84 -3.48
CA CYS A 423 28.89 5.45 -2.80
C CYS A 423 30.20 4.63 -2.92
N LEU A 424 30.20 3.48 -3.61
CA LEU A 424 31.32 2.53 -3.68
C LEU A 424 31.76 1.94 -2.32
N ALA A 425 30.87 1.93 -1.33
CA ALA A 425 31.08 1.23 -0.06
C ALA A 425 30.64 -0.24 -0.21
N LEU A 426 31.38 -1.00 -1.03
CA LEU A 426 30.95 -2.29 -1.58
C LEU A 426 30.77 -3.38 -0.51
N GLU A 427 31.66 -3.46 0.48
CA GLU A 427 31.56 -4.45 1.56
C GLU A 427 30.28 -4.23 2.39
N GLY A 428 30.05 -2.98 2.82
CA GLY A 428 28.85 -2.63 3.58
C GLY A 428 27.56 -2.72 2.76
N ALA A 429 27.64 -2.51 1.44
CA ALA A 429 26.52 -2.75 0.53
C ALA A 429 26.19 -4.25 0.43
N LEU A 430 27.21 -5.10 0.29
CA LEU A 430 27.02 -6.55 0.23
C LEU A 430 26.40 -7.09 1.53
N GLU A 431 26.93 -6.67 2.69
CA GLU A 431 26.39 -7.05 4.00
C GLU A 431 24.90 -6.69 4.14
N ASP A 432 24.52 -5.49 3.71
CA ASP A 432 23.14 -5.02 3.79
C ASP A 432 22.20 -5.80 2.88
N ILE A 433 22.62 -6.06 1.63
CA ILE A 433 21.84 -6.82 0.66
C ILE A 433 21.71 -8.29 1.10
N GLU A 434 22.78 -8.91 1.60
CA GLU A 434 22.72 -10.28 2.12
C GLU A 434 21.82 -10.38 3.36
N ALA A 435 21.90 -9.40 4.27
CA ALA A 435 21.01 -9.36 5.43
C ALA A 435 19.54 -9.13 5.04
N HIS A 436 19.25 -8.43 3.94
CA HIS A 436 17.92 -8.31 3.39
C HIS A 436 17.44 -9.62 2.76
N LEU A 437 18.29 -10.31 1.99
CA LEU A 437 17.96 -11.59 1.36
C LEU A 437 17.74 -12.73 2.37
N VAL A 438 18.31 -12.65 3.58
CA VAL A 438 17.96 -13.55 4.68
C VAL A 438 16.50 -13.38 5.10
N GLU A 439 15.97 -12.16 5.06
CA GLU A 439 14.59 -11.83 5.42
C GLU A 439 13.63 -11.99 4.21
N SER A 440 14.13 -11.85 2.99
CA SER A 440 13.36 -11.91 1.74
C SER A 440 14.09 -12.73 0.67
N PRO A 441 14.18 -14.06 0.81
CA PRO A 441 15.00 -14.92 -0.05
C PRO A 441 14.50 -15.02 -1.49
N SER A 442 13.22 -14.72 -1.73
CA SER A 442 12.60 -14.70 -3.05
C SER A 442 12.80 -13.37 -3.80
N ASP A 443 13.46 -12.37 -3.20
CA ASP A 443 13.72 -11.10 -3.87
C ASP A 443 14.82 -11.25 -4.94
N THR A 444 14.36 -11.48 -6.16
CA THR A 444 15.22 -11.62 -7.35
C THR A 444 15.88 -10.29 -7.76
N ALA A 445 15.33 -9.13 -7.34
CA ALA A 445 15.97 -7.83 -7.51
C ALA A 445 17.24 -7.74 -6.67
N ALA A 446 17.09 -7.99 -5.38
CA ALA A 446 18.18 -7.94 -4.41
C ALA A 446 19.22 -9.02 -4.73
N SER A 447 18.81 -10.19 -5.22
CA SER A 447 19.72 -11.25 -5.66
C SER A 447 20.57 -10.83 -6.88
N ASN A 448 19.96 -10.19 -7.88
CA ASN A 448 20.71 -9.60 -8.99
C ASN A 448 21.68 -8.50 -8.50
N MET A 449 21.24 -7.63 -7.58
CA MET A 449 22.10 -6.60 -7.00
C MET A 449 23.28 -7.19 -6.23
N ARG A 450 23.09 -8.29 -5.51
CA ARG A 450 24.17 -9.03 -4.85
C ARG A 450 25.23 -9.47 -5.87
N GLY A 451 24.80 -10.02 -7.01
CA GLY A 451 25.68 -10.35 -8.12
C GLY A 451 26.44 -9.14 -8.67
N ASP A 452 25.77 -8.00 -8.80
CA ASP A 452 26.39 -6.75 -9.29
C ASP A 452 27.45 -6.23 -8.33
N ILE A 453 27.16 -6.22 -7.02
CA ILE A 453 28.11 -5.81 -5.98
C ILE A 453 29.35 -6.72 -6.02
N LEU A 454 29.17 -8.04 -6.08
CA LEU A 454 30.27 -9.00 -6.18
C LEU A 454 31.11 -8.77 -7.43
N ARG A 455 30.49 -8.45 -8.57
CA ARG A 455 31.17 -8.12 -9.82
C ARG A 455 31.99 -6.83 -9.69
N GLU A 456 31.45 -5.78 -9.06
CA GLU A 456 32.16 -4.52 -8.77
C GLU A 456 33.36 -4.72 -7.82
N MET A 457 33.25 -5.69 -6.91
CA MET A 457 34.34 -6.15 -6.04
C MET A 457 35.36 -7.06 -6.76
N ARG A 458 35.17 -7.34 -8.07
CA ARG A 458 35.97 -8.28 -8.88
C ARG A 458 35.91 -9.74 -8.40
N ARG A 459 34.87 -10.12 -7.65
CA ARG A 459 34.58 -11.49 -7.21
C ARG A 459 33.76 -12.22 -8.28
N HIS A 460 34.30 -12.30 -9.49
CA HIS A 460 33.58 -12.74 -10.68
C HIS A 460 32.99 -14.16 -10.58
N VAL A 461 33.72 -15.09 -9.97
CA VAL A 461 33.26 -16.48 -9.78
C VAL A 461 32.05 -16.55 -8.85
N GLU A 462 32.06 -15.76 -7.79
CA GLU A 462 30.96 -15.71 -6.83
C GLU A 462 29.74 -14.99 -7.43
N ALA A 463 29.98 -13.89 -8.18
CA ALA A 463 28.92 -13.20 -8.90
C ALA A 463 28.21 -14.12 -9.91
N GLU A 464 28.99 -14.87 -10.70
CA GLU A 464 28.47 -15.86 -11.65
C GLU A 464 27.60 -16.91 -10.95
N HIS A 465 28.06 -17.44 -9.81
CA HIS A 465 27.29 -18.39 -9.03
C HIS A 465 25.95 -17.81 -8.56
N VAL A 466 25.97 -16.58 -8.03
CA VAL A 466 24.74 -15.88 -7.59
C VAL A 466 23.78 -15.65 -8.74
N TYR A 467 24.26 -15.27 -9.94
CA TYR A 467 23.38 -15.11 -11.10
C TYR A 467 22.78 -16.45 -11.57
N GLN A 468 23.53 -17.54 -11.48
CA GLN A 468 23.00 -18.88 -11.81
C GLN A 468 21.91 -19.31 -10.82
N GLU A 469 22.08 -19.04 -9.52
CA GLU A 469 21.06 -19.28 -8.50
C GLU A 469 19.83 -18.40 -8.74
N THR A 470 20.04 -17.11 -8.99
CA THR A 470 18.97 -16.14 -9.27
C THR A 470 18.17 -16.54 -10.51
N LEU A 471 18.85 -16.99 -11.58
CA LEU A 471 18.19 -17.46 -12.79
C LEU A 471 17.30 -18.67 -12.53
N ARG A 472 17.75 -19.64 -11.72
CA ARG A 472 16.93 -20.81 -11.34
C ARG A 472 15.68 -20.39 -10.56
N ALA A 473 15.84 -19.47 -9.60
CA ALA A 473 14.71 -18.97 -8.82
C ALA A 473 13.69 -18.23 -9.70
N ILE A 474 14.16 -17.44 -10.68
CA ILE A 474 13.26 -16.77 -11.64
C ILE A 474 12.58 -17.78 -12.55
N ASP A 475 13.31 -18.77 -13.08
CA ASP A 475 12.75 -19.83 -13.92
C ASP A 475 11.65 -20.61 -13.17
N GLU A 476 11.87 -20.96 -11.89
CA GLU A 476 10.88 -21.60 -11.03
C GLU A 476 9.65 -20.71 -10.78
N ALA A 477 9.87 -19.42 -10.48
CA ALA A 477 8.76 -18.48 -10.31
C ALA A 477 7.90 -18.36 -11.59
N LEU A 478 8.53 -18.35 -12.77
CA LEU A 478 7.85 -18.31 -14.06
C LEU A 478 7.08 -19.60 -14.40
N GLU A 479 7.38 -20.74 -13.79
CA GLU A 479 6.55 -21.94 -13.93
C GLU A 479 5.14 -21.72 -13.35
N SER A 480 5.06 -20.99 -12.25
CA SER A 480 3.78 -20.62 -11.62
C SER A 480 3.12 -19.40 -12.28
N SER A 481 3.92 -18.47 -12.78
CA SER A 481 3.49 -17.16 -13.29
C SER A 481 4.10 -16.86 -14.67
N PRO A 482 3.70 -17.61 -15.73
CA PRO A 482 4.37 -17.56 -17.04
C PRO A 482 4.20 -16.24 -17.80
N ASP A 483 3.20 -15.44 -17.43
CA ASP A 483 2.89 -14.14 -18.04
C ASP A 483 3.23 -12.96 -17.11
N ASP A 484 4.21 -13.12 -16.22
CA ASP A 484 4.76 -12.03 -15.41
C ASP A 484 5.84 -11.26 -16.18
N ALA A 485 5.52 -10.05 -16.65
CA ALA A 485 6.42 -9.21 -17.43
C ALA A 485 7.68 -8.81 -16.65
N GLU A 486 7.54 -8.53 -15.35
CA GLU A 486 8.64 -8.09 -14.51
C GLU A 486 9.64 -9.22 -14.30
N LEU A 487 9.18 -10.44 -14.03
CA LEU A 487 10.04 -11.63 -13.93
C LEU A 487 10.78 -11.90 -15.24
N HIS A 488 10.11 -11.78 -16.40
CA HIS A 488 10.77 -11.93 -17.70
C HIS A 488 11.85 -10.86 -17.95
N SER A 489 11.64 -9.63 -17.48
CA SER A 489 12.61 -8.53 -17.54
C SER A 489 13.80 -8.75 -16.61
N ARG A 490 13.56 -9.22 -15.38
CA ARG A 490 14.61 -9.60 -14.43
C ARG A 490 15.43 -10.78 -14.94
N ARG A 491 14.77 -11.76 -15.54
CA ARG A 491 15.42 -12.89 -16.21
C ARG A 491 16.32 -12.46 -17.36
N ALA A 492 15.86 -11.51 -18.19
CA ALA A 492 16.67 -10.95 -19.26
C ALA A 492 17.94 -10.28 -18.73
N TYR A 493 17.81 -9.52 -17.63
CA TYR A 493 18.93 -8.90 -16.94
C TYR A 493 19.96 -9.94 -16.45
N THR A 494 19.50 -10.97 -15.74
CA THR A 494 20.35 -12.05 -15.22
C THR A 494 21.06 -12.80 -16.35
N LEU A 495 20.34 -13.12 -17.43
CA LEU A 495 20.91 -13.81 -18.60
C LEU A 495 21.96 -12.96 -19.31
N LEU A 496 21.78 -11.64 -19.38
CA LEU A 496 22.77 -10.73 -19.92
C LEU A 496 24.03 -10.70 -19.05
N ALA A 497 23.89 -10.71 -17.72
CA ALA A 497 25.02 -10.77 -16.80
C ALA A 497 25.83 -12.07 -16.94
N LEU A 498 25.18 -13.16 -17.34
CA LEU A 498 25.75 -14.48 -17.65
C LEU A 498 26.25 -14.62 -19.11
N ASP A 499 26.26 -13.52 -19.89
CA ASP A 499 26.65 -13.51 -21.31
C ASP A 499 25.80 -14.43 -22.23
N ARG A 500 24.53 -14.69 -21.86
CA ARG A 500 23.58 -15.53 -22.62
C ARG A 500 22.66 -14.67 -23.50
N LEU A 501 23.25 -13.96 -24.46
CA LEU A 501 22.60 -12.89 -25.23
C LEU A 501 21.28 -13.29 -25.92
N ASP A 502 21.22 -14.45 -26.57
CA ASP A 502 20.01 -14.89 -27.29
C ASP A 502 18.85 -15.21 -26.34
N ALA A 503 19.17 -15.83 -25.19
CA ALA A 503 18.18 -16.12 -24.17
C ALA A 503 17.70 -14.84 -23.48
N ALA A 504 18.62 -13.88 -23.25
CA ALA A 504 18.29 -12.57 -22.70
C ALA A 504 17.33 -11.80 -23.63
N GLU A 505 17.60 -11.81 -24.93
CA GLU A 505 16.73 -11.18 -25.94
C GLU A 505 15.33 -11.81 -25.95
N ALA A 506 15.26 -13.15 -25.97
CA ALA A 506 13.99 -13.85 -25.97
C ALA A 506 13.15 -13.52 -24.72
N SER A 507 13.80 -13.45 -23.56
CA SER A 507 13.16 -13.09 -22.29
C SER A 507 12.65 -11.65 -22.30
N ALA A 508 13.47 -10.70 -22.76
CA ALA A 508 13.09 -9.29 -22.83
C ALA A 508 11.96 -9.04 -23.84
N LYS A 509 11.95 -9.74 -24.98
CA LYS A 509 10.83 -9.69 -25.95
C LYS A 509 9.54 -10.29 -25.39
N LYS A 510 9.64 -11.34 -24.56
CA LYS A 510 8.47 -11.90 -23.87
C LYS A 510 7.89 -10.88 -22.89
N ALA A 511 8.73 -10.20 -22.10
CA ALA A 511 8.29 -9.10 -21.24
C ALA A 511 7.56 -8.00 -22.03
N ASP A 512 8.15 -7.51 -23.13
CA ASP A 512 7.55 -6.44 -23.96
C ASP A 512 6.23 -6.88 -24.63
N SER A 513 6.07 -8.19 -24.91
CA SER A 513 4.81 -8.72 -25.44
C SER A 513 3.68 -8.77 -24.42
N ILE A 514 4.00 -8.82 -23.13
CA ILE A 514 3.04 -8.85 -22.02
C ILE A 514 2.69 -7.41 -21.63
N GLU A 515 3.71 -6.61 -21.34
CA GLU A 515 3.58 -5.21 -20.94
C GLU A 515 4.46 -4.32 -21.84
N PRO A 516 3.90 -3.81 -22.95
CA PRO A 516 4.67 -3.03 -23.92
C PRO A 516 5.19 -1.73 -23.34
N ALA A 517 6.42 -1.37 -23.71
CA ALA A 517 7.05 -0.10 -23.35
C ALA A 517 7.25 0.12 -21.83
N GLU A 518 7.26 -0.94 -21.03
CA GLU A 518 7.69 -0.88 -19.64
C GLU A 518 9.20 -0.53 -19.54
N VAL A 519 9.58 0.28 -18.54
CA VAL A 519 10.91 0.92 -18.46
C VAL A 519 12.04 -0.08 -18.28
N LEU A 520 11.90 -1.07 -17.40
CA LEU A 520 12.91 -2.12 -17.18
C LEU A 520 13.08 -3.00 -18.42
N THR A 521 11.99 -3.28 -19.12
CA THR A 521 11.92 -4.06 -20.34
C THR A 521 12.66 -3.36 -21.48
N LEU A 522 12.36 -2.08 -21.72
CA LEU A 522 13.05 -1.26 -22.71
C LEU A 522 14.55 -1.14 -22.41
N ARG A 523 14.91 -0.97 -21.13
CA ARG A 523 16.31 -0.95 -20.71
C ARG A 523 17.02 -2.28 -20.99
N SER A 524 16.39 -3.41 -20.65
CA SER A 524 16.94 -4.75 -20.91
C SER A 524 17.12 -5.01 -22.41
N LEU A 525 16.12 -4.69 -23.23
CA LEU A 525 16.22 -4.77 -24.70
C LEU A 525 17.35 -3.87 -25.23
N GLY A 526 17.48 -2.64 -24.73
CA GLY A 526 18.53 -1.70 -25.15
C GLY A 526 19.93 -2.21 -24.82
N ARG A 527 20.11 -2.81 -23.63
CA ARG A 527 21.38 -3.42 -23.23
C ARG A 527 21.73 -4.65 -24.07
N VAL A 528 20.74 -5.49 -24.39
CA VAL A 528 20.91 -6.63 -25.31
C VAL A 528 21.29 -6.15 -26.71
N ALA A 529 20.61 -5.13 -27.24
CA ALA A 529 20.91 -4.55 -28.54
C ALA A 529 22.34 -4.01 -28.60
N LEU A 530 22.76 -3.28 -27.56
CA LEU A 530 24.12 -2.76 -27.45
C LEU A 530 25.16 -3.89 -27.38
N ALA A 531 24.91 -4.95 -26.62
CA ALA A 531 25.79 -6.12 -26.53
C ALA A 531 25.90 -6.87 -27.87
N LYS A 532 24.84 -6.87 -28.68
CA LYS A 532 24.84 -7.43 -30.04
C LYS A 532 25.39 -6.49 -31.11
N GLY A 533 25.78 -5.27 -30.74
CA GLY A 533 26.35 -4.27 -31.64
C GLY A 533 25.31 -3.43 -32.41
N ASP A 534 24.02 -3.55 -32.10
CA ASP A 534 22.97 -2.70 -32.68
C ASP A 534 22.80 -1.41 -31.85
N ALA A 535 23.78 -0.51 -32.01
CA ALA A 535 23.81 0.75 -31.27
C ALA A 535 22.62 1.67 -31.62
N ALA A 536 22.11 1.62 -32.87
CA ALA A 536 21.00 2.44 -33.30
C ALA A 536 19.69 2.05 -32.59
N LEU A 537 19.41 0.73 -32.52
CA LEU A 537 18.27 0.23 -31.76
C LEU A 537 18.42 0.52 -30.26
N ALA A 538 19.63 0.38 -29.71
CA ALA A 538 19.88 0.70 -28.31
C ALA A 538 19.59 2.17 -27.98
N VAL A 539 19.97 3.11 -28.86
CA VAL A 539 19.66 4.54 -28.70
C VAL A 539 18.14 4.78 -28.66
N ASP A 540 17.38 4.20 -29.59
CA ASP A 540 15.91 4.34 -29.61
C ASP A 540 15.27 3.80 -28.32
N LEU A 541 15.65 2.59 -27.91
CA LEU A 541 15.09 1.93 -26.74
C LEU A 541 15.39 2.72 -25.45
N PHE A 542 16.62 3.21 -25.28
CA PHE A 542 16.96 4.02 -24.12
C PHE A 542 16.31 5.41 -24.16
N ALA A 543 16.16 6.02 -25.34
CA ALA A 543 15.42 7.28 -25.46
C ALA A 543 13.95 7.10 -25.05
N ARG A 544 13.30 6.02 -25.49
CA ARG A 544 11.93 5.67 -25.07
C ARG A 544 11.83 5.37 -23.59
N ALA A 545 12.77 4.61 -23.02
CA ALA A 545 12.81 4.33 -21.59
C ALA A 545 12.96 5.60 -20.74
N ARG A 546 13.60 6.63 -21.28
CA ARG A 546 13.83 7.92 -20.60
C ARG A 546 12.69 8.94 -20.77
N ALA A 547 11.80 8.75 -21.73
CA ALA A 547 10.76 9.73 -22.07
C ALA A 547 9.81 10.07 -20.90
N GLY A 548 9.72 9.21 -19.87
CA GLY A 548 8.92 9.44 -18.66
C GLY A 548 9.71 9.88 -17.41
N ASP A 549 11.05 9.80 -17.41
CA ASP A 549 11.88 10.10 -16.23
C ASP A 549 13.32 10.44 -16.66
N GLU A 550 13.52 11.67 -17.16
CA GLU A 550 14.81 12.12 -17.69
C GLU A 550 15.94 12.13 -16.65
N LYS A 551 15.60 12.10 -15.35
CA LYS A 551 16.51 12.21 -14.21
C LYS A 551 17.04 10.86 -13.72
N ARG A 552 16.51 9.73 -14.18
CA ARG A 552 17.06 8.40 -13.85
C ARG A 552 18.47 8.23 -14.40
N MET A 553 19.45 8.33 -13.50
CA MET A 553 20.87 8.34 -13.85
C MET A 553 21.32 7.06 -14.58
N GLU A 554 20.82 5.90 -14.19
CA GLU A 554 21.21 4.64 -14.83
C GLU A 554 20.78 4.56 -16.29
N LEU A 555 19.53 4.97 -16.58
CA LEU A 555 19.01 5.04 -17.95
C LEU A 555 19.75 6.09 -18.76
N ALA A 556 20.09 7.22 -18.13
CA ALA A 556 20.87 8.27 -18.77
C ALA A 556 22.29 7.81 -19.10
N PHE A 557 22.92 7.01 -18.24
CA PHE A 557 24.23 6.43 -18.48
C PHE A 557 24.19 5.40 -19.61
N ASP A 558 23.22 4.47 -19.58
CA ASP A 558 23.02 3.47 -20.63
C ASP A 558 22.75 4.15 -21.99
N HIS A 559 21.95 5.23 -22.01
CA HIS A 559 21.70 6.03 -23.23
C HIS A 559 22.97 6.72 -23.74
N ALA A 560 23.76 7.34 -22.86
CA ALA A 560 25.02 7.96 -23.25
C ALA A 560 26.00 6.93 -23.83
N ALA A 561 26.07 5.73 -23.24
CA ALA A 561 26.89 4.63 -23.77
C ALA A 561 26.45 4.20 -25.18
N ALA A 562 25.14 4.08 -25.42
CA ALA A 562 24.61 3.76 -26.74
C ALA A 562 24.89 4.86 -27.78
N LEU A 563 24.73 6.14 -27.41
CA LEU A 563 25.05 7.27 -28.28
C LEU A 563 26.53 7.26 -28.70
N VAL A 564 27.43 7.02 -27.76
CA VAL A 564 28.87 6.90 -28.07
C VAL A 564 29.13 5.72 -29.01
N ALA A 565 28.52 4.56 -28.76
CA ALA A 565 28.65 3.40 -29.62
C ALA A 565 28.10 3.65 -31.03
N ALA A 566 27.07 4.49 -31.18
CA ALA A 566 26.50 4.92 -32.45
C ALA A 566 27.28 6.07 -33.13
N GLY A 567 28.34 6.60 -32.52
CA GLY A 567 29.14 7.70 -33.06
C GLY A 567 28.65 9.11 -32.72
N HIS A 568 27.65 9.24 -31.84
CA HIS A 568 27.02 10.49 -31.40
C HIS A 568 27.65 11.02 -30.10
N ALA A 569 28.99 11.10 -30.03
CA ALA A 569 29.71 11.45 -28.80
C ALA A 569 29.40 12.86 -28.26
N GLU A 570 29.13 13.82 -29.15
CA GLU A 570 28.78 15.19 -28.74
C GLU A 570 27.38 15.28 -28.10
N GLU A 571 26.45 14.44 -28.54
CA GLU A 571 25.12 14.32 -27.91
C GLU A 571 25.21 13.59 -26.56
N ALA A 572 26.12 12.62 -26.43
CA ALA A 572 26.35 11.87 -25.20
C ALA A 572 27.00 12.70 -24.09
N ARG A 573 27.89 13.65 -24.44
CA ARG A 573 28.69 14.44 -23.49
C ARG A 573 27.88 15.12 -22.37
N PRO A 574 26.84 15.93 -22.66
CA PRO A 574 26.05 16.58 -21.59
C PRO A 574 25.29 15.56 -20.73
N ILE A 575 24.81 14.47 -21.32
CA ILE A 575 24.10 13.40 -20.59
C ILE A 575 25.05 12.69 -19.63
N LEU A 576 26.25 12.33 -20.10
CA LEU A 576 27.26 11.64 -19.30
C LEU A 576 27.77 12.54 -18.17
N ALA A 577 28.00 13.82 -18.42
CA ALA A 577 28.45 14.77 -17.41
C ALA A 577 27.46 14.89 -16.23
N MET A 578 26.15 14.83 -16.51
CA MET A 578 25.12 14.84 -15.48
C MET A 578 25.14 13.56 -14.62
N THR A 579 25.28 12.38 -15.23
CA THR A 579 25.18 11.10 -14.50
C THR A 579 26.37 10.83 -13.60
N ILE A 580 27.58 11.14 -14.06
CA ILE A 580 28.81 10.95 -13.27
C ILE A 580 28.96 11.95 -12.13
N ALA A 581 28.37 13.15 -12.25
CA ALA A 581 28.38 14.13 -11.17
C ALA A 581 27.56 13.67 -9.96
N ALA A 582 26.53 12.85 -10.22
CA ALA A 582 25.58 12.40 -9.22
C ALA A 582 25.87 10.98 -8.68
N SER A 583 26.58 10.12 -9.41
CA SER A 583 26.98 8.78 -8.95
C SER A 583 28.49 8.53 -9.05
N ALA A 584 29.10 8.20 -7.90
CA ALA A 584 30.52 7.81 -7.85
C ALA A 584 30.76 6.48 -8.58
N ARG A 585 29.79 5.56 -8.51
CA ARG A 585 29.82 4.29 -9.23
C ARG A 585 29.82 4.51 -10.74
N LEU A 586 28.89 5.32 -11.27
CA LEU A 586 28.83 5.62 -12.70
C LEU A 586 30.05 6.43 -13.17
N ALA A 587 30.58 7.33 -12.33
CA ALA A 587 31.83 8.03 -12.63
C ALA A 587 33.03 7.07 -12.75
N ARG A 588 33.11 6.06 -11.86
CA ARG A 588 34.12 5.01 -11.96
C ARG A 588 33.91 4.19 -13.23
N ALA A 589 32.68 3.77 -13.52
CA ALA A 589 32.34 3.01 -14.71
C ALA A 589 32.73 3.76 -16.01
N ALA A 590 32.38 5.05 -16.12
CA ALA A 590 32.74 5.89 -17.27
C ALA A 590 34.26 5.94 -17.50
N ARG A 591 35.05 6.11 -16.43
CA ARG A 591 36.53 6.15 -16.51
C ARG A 591 37.15 4.81 -16.89
N THR A 592 36.52 3.70 -16.54
CA THR A 592 37.02 2.35 -16.84
C THR A 592 36.56 1.81 -18.18
N THR A 593 35.49 2.37 -18.77
CA THR A 593 34.98 1.96 -20.08
C THR A 593 35.74 2.70 -21.19
N PRO A 594 36.50 2.01 -22.07
CA PRO A 594 37.39 2.66 -23.04
C PRO A 594 36.70 3.66 -23.98
N SER A 595 35.45 3.40 -24.37
CA SER A 595 34.68 4.29 -25.24
C SER A 595 34.16 5.53 -24.53
N LEU A 596 33.90 5.46 -23.21
CA LEU A 596 33.38 6.56 -22.41
C LEU A 596 34.47 7.41 -21.74
N ALA A 597 35.63 6.81 -21.47
CA ALA A 597 36.75 7.47 -20.79
C ALA A 597 37.16 8.83 -21.40
N PRO A 598 37.16 9.04 -22.73
CA PRO A 598 37.47 10.36 -23.32
C PRO A 598 36.44 11.45 -23.03
N LEU A 599 35.22 11.07 -22.64
CA LEU A 599 34.12 11.98 -22.31
C LEU A 599 33.94 12.16 -20.80
N ALA A 600 34.61 11.34 -19.99
CA ALA A 600 34.60 11.45 -18.54
C ALA A 600 35.62 12.52 -18.10
N PRO A 601 35.19 13.59 -17.39
CA PRO A 601 36.07 14.59 -16.77
C PRO A 601 36.97 14.02 -15.68
#